data_AF-A0A7C6DVA4-F1
#
_entry.id   AF-A0A7C6DVA4-F1
#
_cell.length_a   1.000
_cell.length_b   1.000
_cell.length_c   1.000
_cell.angle_alpha   90.00
_cell.angle_beta   90.00
_cell.angle_gamma   90.00
#
_symmetry.space_group_name_H-M   'P 1'
#
loop_
_entity.id
_entity.type
_entity.pdbx_description
1 polymer ?
#
loop_
_entity_poly.entity_id
_entity_poly.type
_entity_poly.pdbx_seq_one_letter_code
_entity_poly.pdbx_strand_id
1 'polypeptide(L)'
;MKIAVSGKGGVGKTLVAAGLAYAFARRGFKTIAIDADPSPNLALTLGLSPEEAEKIVPISENKQLIESKTSTGYAGVYRLTFTVEDIVRDYSVKTPLSVNLIVMGTVRSIGSGCTCPANAVVRSLLRHLVVERDE
;
A
#
# COMPACT_ATOMS: atom_id res chain seq x y z
N MET A 1 6.77 -15.55 -2.08
CA MET A 1 5.47 -16.11 -1.66
C MET A 1 4.46 -14.98 -1.52
N LYS A 2 3.22 -15.14 -2.02
CA LYS A 2 2.20 -14.08 -2.07
C LYS A 2 0.90 -14.56 -1.45
N ILE A 3 0.32 -13.78 -0.53
CA ILE A 3 -0.90 -14.14 0.21
C ILE A 3 -1.86 -12.94 0.16
N ALA A 4 -3.11 -13.20 -0.18
CA ALA A 4 -4.20 -12.24 -0.09
C ALA A 4 -5.22 -12.71 0.94
N VAL A 5 -5.62 -11.84 1.87
CA VAL A 5 -6.63 -12.12 2.90
C VAL A 5 -7.88 -11.31 2.58
N SER A 6 -9.00 -11.98 2.32
CA SER A 6 -10.28 -11.35 1.95
C SER A 6 -11.46 -11.96 2.71
N GLY A 7 -12.58 -11.25 2.76
CA GLY A 7 -13.77 -11.63 3.53
C GLY A 7 -14.61 -10.43 4.00
N LYS A 8 -15.74 -10.71 4.66
CA LYS A 8 -16.70 -9.68 5.13
C LYS A 8 -16.10 -8.74 6.19
N GLY A 9 -16.73 -7.60 6.44
CA GLY A 9 -16.35 -6.70 7.54
C GLY A 9 -16.44 -7.41 8.89
N GLY A 10 -15.49 -7.15 9.80
CA GLY A 10 -15.51 -7.66 11.17
C GLY A 10 -15.05 -9.11 11.38
N VAL A 11 -14.75 -9.89 10.33
CA VAL A 11 -14.33 -11.31 10.46
C VAL A 11 -12.87 -11.53 10.91
N GLY A 12 -12.17 -10.46 11.31
CA GLY A 12 -10.78 -10.55 11.79
C GLY A 12 -9.69 -10.61 10.71
N LYS A 13 -9.98 -10.22 9.46
CA LYS A 13 -9.01 -10.27 8.34
C LYS A 13 -7.69 -9.58 8.65
N THR A 14 -7.77 -8.36 9.17
CA THR A 14 -6.59 -7.54 9.50
C THR A 14 -5.73 -8.22 10.56
N LEU A 15 -6.35 -8.87 11.54
CA LEU A 15 -5.64 -9.65 12.55
C LEU A 15 -4.92 -10.86 11.94
N VAL A 16 -5.60 -11.61 11.06
CA VAL A 16 -4.99 -12.75 10.36
C VAL A 16 -3.84 -12.29 9.47
N ALA A 17 -4.03 -11.21 8.71
CA ALA A 17 -3.00 -10.63 7.84
C ALA A 17 -1.77 -10.17 8.65
N ALA A 18 -1.98 -9.46 9.76
CA ALA A 18 -0.90 -9.03 10.65
C ALA A 18 -0.16 -10.22 11.28
N GLY A 19 -0.90 -11.22 11.76
CA GLY A 19 -0.32 -12.42 12.37
C GLY A 19 0.53 -13.22 11.39
N LEU A 20 0.06 -13.39 10.15
CA LEU A 20 0.84 -14.02 9.09
C LEU A 20 2.10 -13.21 8.77
N ALA A 21 1.97 -11.90 8.57
CA ALA A 21 3.10 -11.03 8.27
C ALA A 21 4.16 -11.07 9.39
N TYR A 22 3.73 -10.99 10.65
CA TYR A 22 4.61 -11.12 11.79
C TYR A 22 5.31 -12.49 11.85
N ALA A 23 4.58 -13.57 11.62
CA ALA A 23 5.15 -14.93 11.63
C ALA A 23 6.22 -15.11 10.54
N PHE A 24 6.00 -14.56 9.33
CA PHE A 24 7.01 -14.58 8.27
C PHE A 24 8.23 -13.72 8.61
N ALA A 25 8.02 -12.49 9.12
CA ALA A 25 9.12 -11.63 9.54
C ALA A 25 9.97 -12.29 10.64
N ARG A 26 9.35 -12.93 11.63
CA ARG A 26 10.01 -13.67 12.71
C ARG A 26 10.83 -14.87 12.21
N ARG A 27 10.47 -15.45 11.07
CA ARG A 27 11.22 -16.54 10.42
C ARG A 27 12.35 -16.03 9.52
N GLY A 28 12.62 -14.73 9.50
CA GLY A 28 13.69 -14.11 8.72
C GLY A 28 13.30 -13.77 7.29
N PHE A 29 12.03 -13.92 6.90
CA PHE A 29 11.58 -13.52 5.57
C PHE A 29 11.43 -12.01 5.48
N LYS A 30 11.91 -11.44 4.36
CA LYS A 30 11.64 -10.04 4.01
C LYS A 30 10.16 -9.88 3.72
N THR A 31 9.43 -9.40 4.72
CA THR A 31 7.97 -9.36 4.68
C THR A 31 7.47 -7.94 4.44
N ILE A 32 6.59 -7.80 3.45
CA ILE A 32 5.85 -6.59 3.16
C ILE A 32 4.36 -6.88 3.41
N ALA A 33 3.74 -6.08 4.26
CA ALA A 33 2.31 -6.07 4.49
C ALA A 33 1.69 -4.89 3.73
N ILE A 34 0.58 -5.13 3.04
CA ILE A 34 -0.11 -4.12 2.25
C ILE A 34 -1.51 -3.95 2.83
N ASP A 35 -1.85 -2.73 3.26
CA ASP A 35 -3.20 -2.38 3.68
C ASP A 35 -3.96 -1.76 2.50
N ALA A 36 -4.91 -2.51 1.97
CA ALA A 36 -5.79 -2.10 0.88
C ALA A 36 -7.22 -1.81 1.36
N ASP A 37 -7.47 -1.81 2.68
CA ASP A 37 -8.80 -1.54 3.23
C ASP A 37 -9.07 -0.03 3.28
N PRO A 38 -10.34 0.40 3.11
CA PRO A 38 -10.75 1.81 3.18
C PRO A 38 -10.59 2.44 4.57
N SER A 39 -10.49 1.59 5.60
CA SER A 39 -10.24 1.98 6.99
C SER A 39 -9.00 1.22 7.46
N PRO A 40 -7.80 1.78 7.24
CA PRO A 40 -6.55 1.07 7.43
C PRO A 40 -6.28 0.85 8.92
N ASN A 41 -6.35 -0.42 9.35
CA ASN A 41 -6.12 -0.83 10.74
C ASN A 41 -4.88 -1.73 10.86
N LEU A 42 -4.22 -2.05 9.75
CA LEU A 42 -3.08 -2.95 9.75
C LEU A 42 -1.87 -2.31 10.45
N ALA A 43 -1.72 -0.97 10.37
CA ALA A 43 -0.69 -0.22 11.09
C ALA A 43 -0.74 -0.46 12.61
N LEU A 44 -1.92 -0.24 13.20
CA LEU A 44 -2.17 -0.44 14.63
C LEU A 44 -1.96 -1.90 15.02
N THR A 45 -2.46 -2.83 14.20
CA THR A 45 -2.33 -4.27 14.46
C THR A 45 -0.87 -4.74 14.40
N LEU A 46 -0.04 -4.06 13.60
CA LEU A 46 1.40 -4.30 13.51
C LEU A 46 2.22 -3.54 14.58
N GLY A 47 1.55 -2.92 15.56
CA GLY A 47 2.17 -2.35 16.75
C GLY A 47 2.53 -0.86 16.67
N LEU A 48 2.18 -0.16 15.58
CA LEU A 48 2.36 1.29 15.51
C LEU A 48 1.38 1.99 16.47
N SER A 49 1.80 3.10 17.07
CA SER A 49 0.91 3.95 17.85
C SER A 49 -0.11 4.65 16.95
N PRO A 50 -1.25 5.13 17.49
CA PRO A 50 -2.20 5.96 16.73
C PRO A 50 -1.53 7.17 16.06
N GLU A 51 -0.63 7.84 16.77
CA GLU A 51 0.11 9.01 16.28
C GLU A 51 1.07 8.67 15.13
N GLU A 52 1.67 7.48 15.15
CA GLU A 52 2.50 6.99 14.05
C GLU A 52 1.66 6.57 12.85
N ALA A 53 0.53 5.91 13.08
CA ALA A 53 -0.39 5.47 12.05
C ALA A 53 -1.02 6.65 11.30
N GLU A 54 -1.38 7.73 12.01
CA GLU A 54 -1.95 8.95 11.42
C GLU A 54 -0.98 9.69 10.49
N LYS A 55 0.34 9.55 10.70
CA LYS A 55 1.36 10.15 9.83
C LYS A 55 1.52 9.41 8.50
N ILE A 56 0.97 8.20 8.38
CA ILE A 56 1.08 7.39 7.16
C ILE A 56 0.12 7.95 6.12
N VAL A 57 0.69 8.53 5.06
CA VAL A 57 -0.08 9.01 3.90
C VAL A 57 -0.36 7.83 2.96
N PRO A 58 -1.64 7.47 2.70
CA PRO A 58 -1.97 6.42 1.76
C PRO A 58 -1.46 6.73 0.35
N ILE A 59 -0.99 5.72 -0.37
CA ILE A 59 -0.48 5.87 -1.75
C ILE A 59 -1.53 6.51 -2.68
N SER A 60 -2.81 6.15 -2.53
CA SER A 60 -3.91 6.71 -3.32
C SER A 60 -4.17 8.19 -3.07
N GLU A 61 -3.74 8.73 -1.92
CA GLU A 61 -3.99 10.11 -1.49
C GLU A 61 -2.73 10.98 -1.59
N ASN A 62 -1.58 10.38 -1.85
CA ASN A 62 -0.30 11.08 -1.95
C ASN A 62 -0.15 11.80 -3.29
N LYS A 63 -0.61 13.06 -3.33
CA LYS A 63 -0.56 13.90 -4.54
C LYS A 63 0.86 14.06 -5.11
N GLN A 64 1.85 14.26 -4.25
CA GLN A 64 3.25 14.44 -4.68
C GLN A 64 3.79 13.18 -5.37
N LEU A 65 3.49 12.00 -4.82
CA LEU A 65 3.87 10.73 -5.42
C LEU A 65 3.13 10.50 -6.75
N ILE A 66 1.84 10.78 -6.79
CA ILE A 66 1.03 10.61 -7.99
C ILE A 66 1.55 11.51 -9.11
N GLU A 67 1.82 12.77 -8.81
CA GLU A 67 2.36 13.74 -9.78
C GLU A 67 3.77 13.34 -10.23
N SER A 68 4.66 12.92 -9.33
CA SER A 68 6.02 12.53 -9.69
C SER A 68 6.07 11.32 -10.63
N LYS A 69 5.10 10.40 -10.51
CA LYS A 69 4.99 9.21 -11.37
C LYS A 69 4.24 9.44 -12.67
N THR A 70 3.19 10.24 -12.62
CA THR A 70 2.22 10.32 -13.74
C THR A 70 2.31 11.62 -14.52
N SER A 71 2.97 12.67 -14.02
CA SER A 71 3.07 13.94 -14.74
C SER A 71 3.88 13.82 -16.02
N THR A 72 3.41 14.48 -17.07
CA THR A 72 4.11 14.66 -18.34
C THR A 72 4.50 16.11 -18.61
N GLY A 73 4.14 17.03 -17.71
CA GLY A 73 4.23 18.48 -17.92
C GLY A 73 3.05 19.08 -18.71
N TYR A 74 2.17 18.25 -19.29
CA TYR A 74 0.97 18.69 -20.01
C TYR A 74 -0.29 18.38 -19.21
N ALA A 75 -1.16 19.40 -19.04
CA ALA A 75 -2.42 19.24 -18.34
C ALA A 75 -3.32 18.19 -19.02
N GLY A 76 -3.84 17.25 -18.25
CA GLY A 76 -4.73 16.18 -18.73
C GLY A 76 -4.02 15.00 -19.40
N VAL A 77 -2.69 15.04 -19.56
CA VAL A 77 -1.90 13.93 -20.13
C VAL A 77 -1.07 13.27 -19.03
N TYR A 78 -1.34 12.00 -18.80
CA TYR A 78 -0.69 11.22 -17.74
C TYR A 78 0.14 10.07 -18.30
N ARG A 79 1.34 9.90 -17.76
CA ARG A 79 2.18 8.73 -17.99
C ARG A 79 1.65 7.56 -17.15
N LEU A 80 1.30 6.46 -17.82
CA LEU A 80 0.81 5.24 -17.18
C LEU A 80 1.87 4.13 -17.08
N THR A 81 3.05 4.37 -17.65
CA THR A 81 4.18 3.44 -17.64
C THR A 81 5.32 4.06 -16.84
N PHE A 82 5.57 3.51 -15.67
CA PHE A 82 6.61 3.96 -14.74
C PHE A 82 7.00 2.82 -13.81
N THR A 83 8.20 2.93 -13.24
CA THR A 83 8.74 2.03 -12.22
C THR A 83 8.17 2.36 -10.85
N VAL A 84 8.16 1.38 -9.94
CA VAL A 84 7.52 1.50 -8.60
C VAL A 84 8.40 0.97 -7.46
N GLU A 85 9.64 0.57 -7.75
CA GLU A 85 10.60 0.05 -6.79
C GLU A 85 10.98 1.10 -5.73
N ASP A 86 11.07 2.36 -6.15
CA ASP A 86 11.26 3.52 -5.28
C ASP A 86 10.05 3.75 -4.36
N ILE A 87 8.83 3.49 -4.83
CA ILE A 87 7.63 3.58 -3.98
C ILE A 87 7.74 2.60 -2.81
N VAL A 88 8.11 1.36 -3.11
CA VAL A 88 8.27 0.31 -2.09
C VAL A 88 9.38 0.66 -1.11
N ARG A 89 10.46 1.31 -1.56
CA ARG A 89 11.60 1.67 -0.71
C ARG A 89 11.31 2.89 0.16
N ASP A 90 10.74 3.94 -0.43
CA ASP A 90 10.67 5.28 0.16
C ASP A 90 9.36 5.50 0.93
N TYR A 91 8.29 4.77 0.60
CA TYR A 91 6.98 4.87 1.25
C TYR A 91 6.61 3.65 2.11
N SER A 92 7.53 2.69 2.29
CA SER A 92 7.34 1.64 3.29
C SER A 92 7.65 2.13 4.69
N VAL A 93 6.76 1.86 5.63
CA VAL A 93 6.94 2.17 7.05
C VAL A 93 7.37 0.91 7.78
N LYS A 94 8.50 0.96 8.50
CA LYS A 94 8.90 -0.14 9.38
C LYS A 94 8.04 -0.15 10.62
N THR A 95 7.42 -1.29 10.91
CA THR A 95 6.64 -1.47 12.13
C THR A 95 7.49 -2.04 13.27
N PRO A 96 7.08 -1.88 14.54
CA PRO A 96 7.77 -2.49 15.68
C PRO A 96 7.90 -4.02 15.59
N LEU A 97 7.01 -4.67 14.83
CA LEU A 97 7.02 -6.12 14.59
C LEU A 97 7.96 -6.55 13.45
N SER A 98 8.88 -5.68 13.00
CA SER A 98 9.85 -5.95 11.91
C SER A 98 9.19 -6.28 10.57
N VAL A 99 7.97 -5.79 10.34
CA VAL A 99 7.25 -5.90 9.07
C VAL A 99 7.34 -4.56 8.36
N ASN A 100 7.54 -4.56 7.04
CA ASN A 100 7.43 -3.33 6.24
C ASN A 100 5.97 -3.15 5.81
N LEU A 101 5.36 -2.03 6.16
CA LEU A 101 3.97 -1.74 5.87
C LEU A 101 3.86 -0.71 4.74
N ILE A 102 2.98 -0.98 3.78
CA ILE A 102 2.53 0.00 2.79
C ILE A 102 1.02 0.15 2.92
N VAL A 103 0.55 1.37 3.16
CA VAL A 103 -0.88 1.68 3.16
C VAL A 103 -1.24 2.20 1.79
N MET A 104 -1.99 1.42 1.00
CA MET A 104 -2.44 1.85 -0.32
C MET A 104 -3.58 2.86 -0.21
N GLY A 105 -4.48 2.64 0.76
CA GLY A 105 -5.77 3.31 0.80
C GLY A 105 -6.71 2.79 -0.28
N THR A 106 -7.95 3.28 -0.26
CA THR A 106 -8.92 2.99 -1.33
C THR A 106 -9.09 4.21 -2.23
N VAL A 107 -9.07 3.98 -3.53
CA VAL A 107 -9.44 5.04 -4.48
C VAL A 107 -10.95 5.21 -4.40
N ARG A 108 -11.41 6.25 -3.68
CA ARG A 108 -12.83 6.59 -3.58
C ARG A 108 -13.34 6.97 -4.96
N SER A 109 -14.26 6.16 -5.49
CA SER A 109 -14.67 6.22 -6.90
C SER A 109 -15.84 7.17 -7.20
N ILE A 110 -16.24 8.06 -6.28
CA ILE A 110 -17.46 8.87 -6.49
C ILE A 110 -17.20 10.36 -6.17
N GLY A 111 -17.19 11.19 -7.22
CA GLY A 111 -17.41 12.64 -7.15
C GLY A 111 -16.19 13.55 -6.94
N SER A 112 -14.97 13.04 -6.79
CA SER A 112 -13.79 13.83 -6.37
C SER A 112 -12.80 14.26 -7.48
N GLY A 113 -13.13 14.01 -8.76
CA GLY A 113 -12.30 14.42 -9.91
C GLY A 113 -11.61 13.27 -10.63
N CYS A 114 -10.55 13.57 -11.40
CA CYS A 114 -9.80 12.57 -12.17
C CYS A 114 -9.00 11.62 -11.25
N THR A 115 -9.54 10.42 -11.01
CA THR A 115 -8.89 9.36 -10.20
C THR A 115 -7.95 8.47 -11.01
N CYS A 116 -7.89 8.65 -12.34
CA CYS A 116 -7.05 7.87 -13.25
C CYS A 116 -5.57 7.82 -12.82
N PRO A 117 -4.93 8.94 -12.40
CA PRO A 117 -3.52 8.93 -11.99
C PRO A 117 -3.29 8.11 -10.70
N ALA A 118 -4.15 8.28 -9.69
CA ALA A 118 -4.07 7.51 -8.45
C ALA A 118 -4.27 6.00 -8.70
N ASN A 119 -5.29 5.66 -9.50
CA ASN A 119 -5.55 4.27 -9.90
C ASN A 119 -4.37 3.67 -10.69
N ALA A 120 -3.71 4.44 -11.55
CA ALA A 120 -2.55 3.97 -12.29
C ALA A 120 -1.39 3.60 -11.36
N VAL A 121 -1.10 4.44 -10.37
CA VAL A 121 -0.02 4.18 -9.38
C VAL A 121 -0.34 2.95 -8.54
N VAL A 122 -1.55 2.88 -7.96
CA VAL A 122 -2.03 1.73 -7.16
C VAL A 122 -1.97 0.44 -7.98
N ARG A 123 -2.44 0.45 -9.23
CA ARG A 123 -2.46 -0.72 -10.10
C ARG A 123 -1.05 -1.15 -10.54
N SER A 124 -0.18 -0.20 -10.85
CA SER A 124 1.23 -0.47 -11.19
C SER A 124 1.97 -1.08 -10.00
N LEU A 125 1.76 -0.52 -8.79
CA LEU A 125 2.34 -1.05 -7.55
C LEU A 125 1.89 -2.49 -7.26
N LEU A 126 0.58 -2.76 -7.37
CA LEU A 126 0.07 -4.13 -7.20
C LEU A 126 0.62 -5.09 -8.24
N ARG A 127 0.70 -4.68 -9.51
CA ARG A 127 1.27 -5.50 -10.57
C ARG A 127 2.73 -5.84 -10.27
N HIS A 128 3.53 -4.87 -9.85
CA HIS A 128 4.93 -5.11 -9.51
C HIS A 128 5.07 -6.07 -8.32
N LEU A 129 4.30 -5.86 -7.25
CA LEU A 129 4.38 -6.68 -6.03
C LEU A 129 3.81 -8.09 -6.21
N VAL A 130 2.76 -8.25 -7.03
CA VAL A 130 2.03 -9.53 -7.17
C VAL A 130 2.46 -10.32 -8.41
N VAL A 131 2.91 -9.68 -9.48
CA VAL A 131 3.19 -10.36 -10.77
C VAL A 131 4.67 -10.41 -11.08
N GLU A 132 5.41 -9.30 -10.91
CA GLU A 132 6.77 -9.17 -11.46
C GLU A 132 7.88 -9.63 -10.52
N ARG A 133 7.62 -9.77 -9.22
CA ARG A 133 8.59 -10.38 -8.29
C ARG A 133 8.48 -11.90 -8.30
N ASP A 134 9.56 -12.59 -8.66
CA ASP A 134 9.70 -14.06 -8.56
C ASP A 134 10.04 -14.56 -7.14
N GLU A 135 10.00 -13.66 -6.14
CA GLU A 135 10.20 -13.98 -4.72
C GLU A 135 8.96 -14.57 -4.02
#